data_AF-N9P3S7-F1
#
_entry.id   AF-N9P3S7-F1
#
_cell.length_a   1.000
_cell.length_b   1.000
_cell.length_c   1.000
_cell.angle_alpha   90.00
_cell.angle_beta   90.00
_cell.angle_gamma   90.00
#
_symmetry.space_group_name_H-M   'P 1'
#
loop_
_entity.id
_entity.type
_entity.pdbx_description
1 polymer ?
#
loop_
_entity_poly.entity_id
_entity_poly.type
_entity_poly.pdbx_seq_one_letter_code
_entity_poly.pdbx_strand_id
1 'polypeptide(L)'
;MSNIVICMKWGTKYGSEYVNRLYNMVKRHTTVDFKMVCLTDRTEGIDPAVQCFPIPPLALPEGAPERGWNKLSTFEPDLYGLEGNALFLDLDVVIVDNIDEFFTYPGDFLIIHDWKRPWRITGNSSVYRFKLGAFPGLLPYFREHFDEIRQKFRNEQAYLSWYVDREGKQTYWPESWCKSYKYHCLQKIPMAYFKPPVKPEGAKIIVFHGEINPPDAVNGGGGKWYRYVLPSQWIKDAWQ
;
A
#
# COMPACT_ATOMS: atom_id res chain seq x y z
N MET A 1 22.52 4.83 0.64
CA MET A 1 21.25 5.53 0.97
C MET A 1 20.42 4.55 1.78
N SER A 2 19.82 4.95 2.91
CA SER A 2 19.05 4.03 3.76
C SER A 2 17.77 3.58 3.05
N ASN A 3 17.40 2.31 3.18
CA ASN A 3 16.07 1.82 2.79
C ASN A 3 15.14 1.87 4.01
N ILE A 4 13.93 2.37 3.82
CA ILE A 4 12.91 2.45 4.85
C ILE A 4 11.64 1.84 4.28
N VAL A 5 11.05 0.90 5.00
CA VAL A 5 9.71 0.38 4.68
C VAL A 5 8.72 1.03 5.62
N ILE A 6 7.73 1.72 5.06
CA ILE A 6 6.73 2.47 5.82
C ILE A 6 5.38 1.78 5.66
N CYS A 7 4.68 1.55 6.77
CA CYS A 7 3.26 1.23 6.77
C CYS A 7 2.50 2.19 7.67
N MET A 8 1.16 2.17 7.58
CA MET A 8 0.31 3.00 8.43
C MET A 8 -0.81 2.18 9.06
N LYS A 9 -0.99 2.38 10.37
CA LYS A 9 -2.08 1.78 11.16
C LYS A 9 -2.80 2.87 11.92
N TRP A 10 -4.06 3.14 11.61
CA TRP A 10 -4.88 4.09 12.37
C TRP A 10 -6.21 3.51 12.80
N GLY A 11 -6.71 3.97 13.94
CA GLY A 11 -7.97 3.50 14.52
C GLY A 11 -7.92 2.01 14.87
N THR A 12 -9.04 1.33 14.67
CA THR A 12 -9.25 -0.07 15.10
C THR A 12 -9.49 -1.03 13.94
N LYS A 13 -9.46 -0.56 12.69
CA LYS A 13 -9.76 -1.38 11.51
C LYS A 13 -8.75 -2.53 11.33
N TYR A 14 -7.46 -2.25 11.55
CA TYR A 14 -6.38 -3.22 11.46
C TYR A 14 -5.69 -3.32 12.82
N GLY A 15 -5.58 -4.53 13.36
CA GLY A 15 -4.85 -4.78 14.60
C GLY A 15 -3.33 -4.79 14.40
N SER A 16 -2.58 -4.88 15.49
CA SER A 16 -1.11 -4.91 15.47
C SER A 16 -0.55 -6.14 14.75
N GLU A 17 -1.33 -7.23 14.67
CA GLU A 17 -0.96 -8.42 13.91
C GLU A 17 -0.73 -8.15 12.42
N TYR A 18 -1.41 -7.16 11.83
CA TYR A 18 -1.18 -6.78 10.43
C TYR A 18 0.21 -6.14 10.25
N VAL A 19 0.60 -5.27 11.16
CA VAL A 19 1.93 -4.62 11.14
C VAL A 19 3.02 -5.66 11.33
N ASN A 20 2.84 -6.58 12.29
CA ASN A 20 3.82 -7.61 12.60
C ASN A 20 3.96 -8.62 11.45
N ARG A 21 2.84 -9.05 10.84
CA ARG A 21 2.88 -9.91 9.64
C ARG A 21 3.55 -9.20 8.47
N LEU A 22 3.24 -7.91 8.25
CA LEU A 22 3.90 -7.14 7.19
C LEU A 22 5.42 -7.07 7.43
N TYR A 23 5.86 -6.78 8.65
CA TYR A 23 7.27 -6.79 9.01
C TYR A 23 7.93 -8.16 8.77
N ASN A 24 7.30 -9.24 9.20
CA ASN A 24 7.79 -10.61 8.98
C ASN A 24 7.90 -10.95 7.49
N MET A 25 6.90 -10.59 6.69
CA MET A 25 6.89 -10.77 5.24
C MET A 25 8.03 -9.99 4.59
N VAL A 26 8.22 -8.71 4.94
CA VAL A 26 9.32 -7.88 4.41
C VAL A 26 10.66 -8.50 4.76
N LYS A 27 10.87 -8.85 6.03
CA LYS A 27 12.12 -9.47 6.51
C LYS A 27 12.42 -10.80 5.80
N ARG A 28 11.40 -11.62 5.53
CA ARG A 28 11.54 -12.91 4.85
C ARG A 28 11.86 -12.78 3.36
N HIS A 29 11.39 -11.69 2.72
CA HIS A 29 11.47 -11.49 1.27
C HIS A 29 12.43 -10.36 0.84
N THR A 30 13.30 -9.92 1.75
CA THR A 30 14.29 -8.86 1.48
C THR A 30 15.66 -9.31 1.96
N THR A 31 16.69 -9.07 1.17
CA THR A 31 18.10 -9.33 1.53
C THR A 31 18.89 -8.04 1.78
N VAL A 32 18.38 -6.90 1.31
CA VAL A 32 18.95 -5.58 1.61
C VAL A 32 18.60 -5.12 3.02
N ASP A 33 19.50 -4.36 3.65
CA ASP A 33 19.23 -3.72 4.93
C ASP A 33 18.09 -2.70 4.79
N PHE A 34 17.16 -2.71 5.75
CA PHE A 34 16.05 -1.77 5.83
C PHE A 34 15.68 -1.44 7.28
N LYS A 35 15.05 -0.28 7.47
CA LYS A 35 14.34 0.07 8.72
C LYS A 35 12.83 -0.11 8.49
N MET A 36 12.14 -0.76 9.42
CA MET A 36 10.69 -0.84 9.41
C MET A 36 10.10 0.30 10.23
N VAL A 37 9.18 1.06 9.64
CA VAL A 37 8.50 2.20 10.26
C VAL A 37 6.99 2.03 10.15
N CYS A 38 6.28 2.24 11.25
CA CYS A 38 4.81 2.30 11.27
C CYS A 38 4.36 3.67 11.77
N LEU A 39 3.65 4.43 10.93
CA LEU A 39 2.95 5.64 11.41
C LEU A 39 1.62 5.20 12.02
N THR A 40 1.44 5.44 13.32
CA THR A 40 0.27 4.93 14.05
C THR A 40 -0.17 5.80 15.23
N ASP A 41 -1.46 5.72 15.54
CA ASP A 41 -2.07 6.27 16.75
C ASP A 41 -2.07 5.29 17.94
N ARG A 42 -1.71 4.01 17.70
CA ARG A 42 -1.81 2.91 18.67
C ARG A 42 -0.68 1.91 18.47
N THR A 43 0.23 1.85 19.45
CA THR A 43 1.48 1.07 19.36
C THR A 43 1.38 -0.31 20.02
N GLU A 44 0.30 -0.58 20.75
CA GLU A 44 0.16 -1.77 21.58
C GLU A 44 0.20 -3.06 20.76
N GLY A 45 1.09 -3.97 21.15
CA GLY A 45 1.28 -5.26 20.50
C GLY A 45 2.04 -5.22 19.17
N ILE A 46 2.52 -4.05 18.72
CA ILE A 46 3.43 -3.95 17.57
C ILE A 46 4.82 -4.44 18.01
N ASP A 47 5.47 -5.21 17.14
CA ASP A 47 6.82 -5.74 17.36
C ASP A 47 7.83 -4.62 17.64
N PRO A 48 8.68 -4.73 18.69
CA PRO A 48 9.62 -3.67 19.07
C PRO A 48 10.71 -3.38 18.01
N ALA A 49 10.90 -4.26 17.03
CA ALA A 49 11.78 -3.99 15.89
C ALA A 49 11.16 -2.99 14.89
N VAL A 50 9.85 -2.74 14.96
CA VAL A 50 9.15 -1.73 14.16
C VAL A 50 9.19 -0.39 14.88
N GLN A 51 9.77 0.62 14.22
CA GLN A 51 9.81 1.97 14.76
C GLN A 51 8.44 2.63 14.58
N CYS A 52 7.75 2.90 15.69
CA CYS A 52 6.46 3.56 15.67
C CYS A 52 6.61 5.07 15.84
N PHE A 53 6.01 5.83 14.92
CA PHE A 53 5.85 7.27 15.04
C PHE A 53 4.37 7.65 14.98
N PRO A 54 3.95 8.80 15.56
CA PRO A 54 2.61 9.29 15.35
C PRO A 54 2.34 9.54 13.86
N ILE A 55 1.06 9.61 13.47
CA ILE A 55 0.69 10.02 12.12
C ILE A 55 0.77 11.55 12.06
N PRO A 56 1.56 12.14 11.15
CA PRO A 56 1.60 13.59 11.03
C PRO A 56 0.21 14.17 10.73
N PRO A 57 -0.21 15.22 11.45
CA PRO A 57 -1.54 15.78 11.27
C PRO A 57 -1.67 16.45 9.90
N LEU A 58 -2.71 16.10 9.16
CA LEU A 58 -3.02 16.78 7.90
C LEU A 58 -3.68 18.15 8.09
N ALA A 59 -4.18 18.45 9.29
CA ALA A 59 -4.93 19.66 9.62
C ALA A 59 -6.15 19.88 8.68
N LEU A 60 -6.88 18.79 8.40
CA LEU A 60 -8.10 18.87 7.59
C LEU A 60 -9.26 19.52 8.37
N PRO A 61 -10.19 20.20 7.68
CA PRO A 61 -11.43 20.66 8.28
C PRO A 61 -12.20 19.53 8.98
N GLU A 62 -12.86 19.85 10.09
CA GLU A 62 -13.68 18.90 10.83
C GLU A 62 -14.78 18.29 9.94
N GLY A 63 -15.03 16.98 10.09
CA GLY A 63 -16.02 16.26 9.29
C GLY A 63 -15.60 15.95 7.84
N ALA A 64 -14.33 16.18 7.48
CA ALA A 64 -13.80 15.75 6.18
C ALA A 64 -14.03 14.23 5.97
N PRO A 65 -14.48 13.81 4.76
CA PRO A 65 -14.76 12.40 4.50
C PRO A 65 -13.49 11.56 4.50
N GLU A 66 -13.56 10.35 5.07
CA GLU A 66 -12.49 9.35 4.98
C GLU A 66 -12.28 8.93 3.52
N ARG A 67 -11.11 9.25 2.98
CA ARG A 67 -10.71 9.02 1.58
C ARG A 67 -9.26 8.56 1.46
N GLY A 68 -8.67 8.10 2.57
CA GLY A 68 -7.28 7.67 2.65
C GLY A 68 -6.28 8.83 2.71
N TRP A 69 -6.74 10.06 2.96
CA TRP A 69 -5.88 11.25 2.95
C TRP A 69 -4.68 11.12 3.86
N ASN A 70 -4.82 10.45 5.01
CA ASN A 70 -3.74 10.20 5.98
C ASN A 70 -2.45 9.66 5.34
N LYS A 71 -2.53 8.87 4.26
CA LYS A 71 -1.34 8.38 3.55
C LYS A 71 -0.44 9.50 3.01
N LEU A 72 -1.00 10.66 2.67
CA LEU A 72 -0.23 11.80 2.20
C LEU A 72 0.73 12.33 3.27
N SER A 73 0.49 12.05 4.56
CA SER A 73 1.39 12.44 5.65
C SER A 73 2.79 11.80 5.55
N THR A 74 2.95 10.74 4.75
CA THR A 74 4.27 10.16 4.46
C THR A 74 5.17 11.11 3.65
N PHE A 75 4.59 12.15 3.04
CA PHE A 75 5.31 13.19 2.28
C PHE A 75 5.57 14.46 3.11
N GLU A 76 5.52 14.40 4.44
CA GLU A 76 6.06 15.49 5.24
C GLU A 76 7.51 15.76 4.85
N PRO A 77 7.91 17.04 4.63
CA PRO A 77 9.27 17.39 4.26
C PRO A 77 10.31 16.84 5.23
N ASP A 78 9.98 16.87 6.52
CA ASP A 78 10.70 16.21 7.60
C ASP A 78 9.79 15.20 8.30
N LEU A 79 9.94 13.93 7.93
CA LEU A 79 9.19 12.82 8.54
C LEU A 79 10.02 12.22 9.69
N TYR A 80 10.05 12.92 10.83
CA TYR A 80 10.74 12.49 12.06
C TYR A 80 12.27 12.32 11.91
N GLY A 81 12.91 13.12 11.07
CA GLY A 81 14.35 13.03 10.77
C GLY A 81 14.74 11.79 9.98
N LEU A 82 13.76 11.07 9.42
CA LEU A 82 14.04 9.92 8.57
C LEU A 82 14.63 10.39 7.22
N GLU A 83 15.69 9.71 6.79
CA GLU A 83 16.36 9.99 5.52
C GLU A 83 16.53 8.70 4.72
N GLY A 84 16.28 8.76 3.41
CA GLY A 84 16.48 7.62 2.51
C GLY A 84 15.36 7.40 1.51
N ASN A 85 15.34 6.19 0.94
CA ASN A 85 14.27 5.73 0.05
C ASN A 85 13.20 5.04 0.88
N ALA A 86 11.99 5.59 0.86
CA ALA A 86 10.82 5.02 1.51
C ALA A 86 10.04 4.16 0.52
N LEU A 87 9.85 2.88 0.84
CA LEU A 87 8.87 2.00 0.22
C LEU A 87 7.65 1.92 1.14
N PHE A 88 6.55 2.51 0.71
CA PHE A 88 5.28 2.39 1.40
C PHE A 88 4.56 1.09 1.02
N LEU A 89 4.03 0.40 2.03
CA LEU A 89 3.20 -0.79 1.87
C LEU A 89 1.91 -0.64 2.70
N ASP A 90 0.76 -0.86 2.05
CA ASP A 90 -0.50 -1.03 2.77
C ASP A 90 -0.46 -2.28 3.67
N LEU A 91 -1.25 -2.29 4.74
CA LEU A 91 -1.32 -3.42 5.67
C LEU A 91 -2.01 -4.65 5.07
N ASP A 92 -2.82 -4.48 4.03
CA ASP A 92 -3.55 -5.54 3.34
C ASP A 92 -2.86 -6.00 2.04
N VAL A 93 -1.53 -6.07 2.06
CA VAL A 93 -0.74 -6.73 1.01
C VAL A 93 -0.21 -8.08 1.51
N VAL A 94 0.11 -8.97 0.58
CA VAL A 94 0.82 -10.23 0.85
C VAL A 94 2.05 -10.29 -0.04
N ILE A 95 3.23 -10.34 0.57
CA ILE A 95 4.50 -10.49 -0.16
C ILE A 95 4.76 -11.97 -0.38
N VAL A 96 4.99 -12.35 -1.63
CA VAL A 96 5.04 -13.75 -2.07
C VAL A 96 6.34 -14.11 -2.79
N ASP A 97 7.23 -13.14 -3.00
CA ASP A 97 8.54 -13.31 -3.62
C ASP A 97 9.48 -12.17 -3.20
N ASN A 98 10.75 -12.27 -3.57
CA ASN A 98 11.78 -11.27 -3.25
C ASN A 98 11.41 -9.87 -3.75
N ILE A 99 11.56 -8.86 -2.87
CA ILE A 99 11.23 -7.46 -3.13
C ILE A 99 12.45 -6.53 -3.16
N ASP A 100 13.67 -7.06 -3.25
CA ASP A 100 14.90 -6.23 -3.28
C ASP A 100 14.89 -5.22 -4.44
N GLU A 101 14.32 -5.64 -5.59
CA GLU A 101 14.21 -4.80 -6.78
C GLU A 101 13.33 -3.56 -6.57
N PHE A 102 12.41 -3.57 -5.60
CA PHE A 102 11.64 -2.36 -5.26
C PHE A 102 12.56 -1.24 -4.75
N PHE A 103 13.70 -1.55 -4.13
CA PHE A 103 14.64 -0.53 -3.65
C PHE A 103 15.61 -0.02 -4.72
N THR A 104 15.79 -0.76 -5.81
CA THR A 104 16.83 -0.47 -6.82
C THR A 104 16.29 -0.07 -8.18
N TYR A 105 15.03 -0.40 -8.50
CA TYR A 105 14.41 -0.04 -9.78
C TYR A 105 14.44 1.48 -10.00
N PRO A 106 14.77 2.00 -11.19
CA PRO A 106 14.95 3.44 -11.40
C PRO A 106 13.63 4.21 -11.36
N GLY A 107 13.66 5.42 -10.80
CA GLY A 107 12.52 6.35 -10.78
C GLY A 107 12.44 7.15 -9.47
N ASP A 108 11.95 8.40 -9.58
CA ASP A 108 11.80 9.33 -8.45
C ASP A 108 10.59 8.99 -7.59
N PHE A 109 9.47 8.67 -8.24
CA PHE A 109 8.25 8.17 -7.62
C PHE A 109 7.73 6.96 -8.39
N LEU A 110 7.61 5.83 -7.72
CA LEU A 110 7.15 4.59 -8.33
C LEU A 110 5.87 4.13 -7.67
N ILE A 111 4.88 3.74 -8.46
CA ILE A 111 3.56 3.33 -7.99
C ILE A 111 3.00 2.22 -8.87
N ILE A 112 2.05 1.43 -8.37
CA ILE A 112 1.35 0.44 -9.17
C ILE A 112 0.49 1.14 -10.22
N HIS A 113 0.47 0.68 -11.48
CA HIS A 113 -0.49 1.17 -12.46
C HIS A 113 -1.90 0.61 -12.18
N ASP A 114 -2.95 1.45 -12.11
CA ASP A 114 -4.29 0.99 -11.69
C ASP A 114 -4.88 -0.05 -12.66
N TRP A 115 -5.16 -1.25 -12.15
CA TRP A 115 -5.68 -2.35 -12.96
C TRP A 115 -7.11 -2.13 -13.49
N LYS A 116 -7.93 -1.32 -12.81
CA LYS A 116 -9.34 -1.12 -13.19
C LYS A 116 -9.47 -0.07 -14.30
N ARG A 117 -8.60 0.93 -14.29
CA ARG A 117 -8.61 2.09 -15.20
C ARG A 117 -7.20 2.41 -15.70
N PRO A 118 -6.53 1.48 -16.41
CA PRO A 118 -5.13 1.65 -16.84
C PRO A 118 -4.93 2.78 -17.86
N TRP A 119 -6.00 3.28 -18.49
CA TRP A 119 -5.93 4.46 -19.37
C TRP A 119 -5.81 5.79 -18.62
N ARG A 120 -5.81 5.78 -17.28
CA ARG A 120 -5.59 6.96 -16.45
C ARG A 120 -4.18 6.97 -15.89
N ILE A 121 -3.69 8.17 -15.60
CA ILE A 121 -2.42 8.36 -14.90
C ILE A 121 -2.44 7.83 -13.45
N THR A 122 -3.63 7.65 -12.87
CA THR A 122 -3.76 7.22 -11.48
C THR A 122 -3.08 5.88 -11.23
N GLY A 123 -2.16 5.86 -10.27
CA GLY A 123 -1.62 4.64 -9.70
C GLY A 123 -2.43 4.17 -8.49
N ASN A 124 -2.23 2.91 -8.12
CA ASN A 124 -2.71 2.34 -6.86
C ASN A 124 -1.60 2.49 -5.79
N SER A 125 -1.93 3.17 -4.69
CA SER A 125 -1.00 3.55 -3.63
C SER A 125 -0.86 2.50 -2.51
N SER A 126 -1.18 1.23 -2.79
CA SER A 126 -0.87 0.14 -1.85
C SER A 126 0.61 -0.22 -1.85
N VAL A 127 1.34 0.07 -2.93
CA VAL A 127 2.79 -0.06 -3.00
C VAL A 127 3.35 1.12 -3.79
N TYR A 128 4.09 2.01 -3.12
CA TYR A 128 4.80 3.09 -3.80
C TYR A 128 6.14 3.38 -3.16
N ARG A 129 7.08 3.93 -3.94
CA ARG A 129 8.40 4.31 -3.46
C ARG A 129 8.71 5.75 -3.83
N PHE A 130 9.37 6.45 -2.91
CA PHE A 130 9.85 7.80 -3.09
C PHE A 130 11.08 8.06 -2.20
N LYS A 131 11.84 9.10 -2.52
CA LYS A 131 12.85 9.63 -1.60
C LYS A 131 12.19 10.55 -0.57
N LEU A 132 12.46 10.34 0.72
CA LEU A 132 11.94 11.21 1.78
C LEU A 132 12.36 12.67 1.53
N GLY A 133 11.40 13.60 1.69
CA GLY A 133 11.58 15.02 1.40
C GLY A 133 11.62 15.42 -0.07
N ALA A 134 11.45 14.50 -1.04
CA ALA A 134 11.56 14.82 -2.47
C ALA A 134 10.39 15.63 -3.06
N PHE A 135 9.25 15.70 -2.35
CA PHE A 135 8.03 16.38 -2.78
C PHE A 135 7.56 17.41 -1.74
N PRO A 136 8.40 18.41 -1.38
CA PRO A 136 8.11 19.29 -0.24
C PRO A 136 6.88 20.18 -0.46
N GLY A 137 6.46 20.39 -1.71
CA GLY A 137 5.27 21.18 -2.05
C GLY A 137 3.96 20.41 -2.00
N LEU A 138 3.97 19.07 -1.87
CA LEU A 138 2.76 18.25 -1.98
C LEU A 138 1.77 18.54 -0.86
N LEU A 139 2.20 18.44 0.39
CA LEU A 139 1.33 18.68 1.54
C LEU A 139 0.93 20.16 1.71
N PRO A 140 1.83 21.15 1.52
CA PRO A 140 1.43 22.55 1.50
C PRO A 140 0.31 22.84 0.48
N TYR A 141 0.48 22.39 -0.77
CA TYR A 141 -0.54 22.57 -1.81
C TYR A 141 -1.84 21.83 -1.47
N PHE A 142 -1.75 20.61 -0.93
CA PHE A 142 -2.91 19.85 -0.52
C PHE A 142 -3.74 20.57 0.53
N ARG A 143 -3.08 21.15 1.55
CA ARG A 143 -3.71 21.88 2.65
C ARG A 143 -4.35 23.18 2.17
N GLU A 144 -3.61 23.97 1.37
CA GLU A 144 -4.08 25.25 0.84
C GLU A 144 -5.28 25.09 -0.11
N HIS A 145 -5.30 24.04 -0.92
CA HIS A 145 -6.35 23.81 -1.92
C HIS A 145 -7.30 22.65 -1.58
N PHE A 146 -7.42 22.28 -0.30
CA PHE A 146 -8.13 21.06 0.11
C PHE A 146 -9.57 21.00 -0.41
N ASP A 147 -10.30 22.12 -0.38
CA ASP A 147 -11.70 22.18 -0.83
C ASP A 147 -11.88 21.91 -2.33
N GLU A 148 -10.95 22.39 -3.16
CA GLU A 148 -10.95 22.12 -4.60
C GLU A 148 -10.52 20.67 -4.87
N ILE A 149 -9.48 20.22 -4.17
CA ILE A 149 -8.93 18.87 -4.31
C ILE A 149 -9.97 17.81 -3.96
N ARG A 150 -10.72 17.97 -2.85
CA ARG A 150 -11.76 17.00 -2.48
C ARG A 150 -12.95 16.99 -3.43
N GLN A 151 -13.19 18.05 -4.20
CA GLN A 151 -14.21 18.06 -5.24
C GLN A 151 -13.73 17.35 -6.52
N LYS A 152 -12.47 17.57 -6.89
CA LYS A 152 -11.87 17.04 -8.12
C LYS A 152 -11.41 15.57 -8.00
N PHE A 153 -10.89 15.19 -6.83
CA PHE A 153 -10.28 13.88 -6.60
C PHE A 153 -11.09 13.06 -5.60
N ARG A 154 -11.39 11.83 -6.01
CA ARG A 154 -12.18 10.90 -5.18
C ARG A 154 -11.41 10.43 -3.93
N ASN A 155 -10.09 10.26 -4.04
CA ASN A 155 -9.23 9.70 -3.00
C ASN A 155 -7.79 10.19 -3.14
N GLU A 156 -6.97 9.84 -2.15
CA GLU A 156 -5.57 10.25 -2.08
C GLU A 156 -4.76 9.80 -3.30
N GLN A 157 -4.88 8.56 -3.75
CA GLN A 157 -4.05 8.03 -4.84
C GLN A 157 -4.27 8.78 -6.16
N ALA A 158 -5.51 9.26 -6.40
CA ALA A 158 -5.83 10.04 -7.59
C ALA A 158 -5.20 11.44 -7.52
N TYR A 159 -5.21 12.07 -6.34
CA TYR A 159 -4.55 13.35 -6.11
C TYR A 159 -3.02 13.22 -6.18
N LEU A 160 -2.45 12.24 -5.46
CA LEU A 160 -1.01 11.96 -5.42
C LEU A 160 -0.46 11.73 -6.83
N SER A 161 -1.12 10.86 -7.61
CA SER A 161 -0.67 10.59 -8.98
C SER A 161 -0.74 11.83 -9.86
N TRP A 162 -1.81 12.62 -9.74
CA TRP A 162 -1.93 13.88 -10.49
C TRP A 162 -0.84 14.90 -10.11
N TYR A 163 -0.53 15.02 -8.83
CA TYR A 163 0.49 15.94 -8.35
C TYR A 163 1.87 15.55 -8.87
N VAL A 164 2.26 14.29 -8.72
CA VAL A 164 3.58 13.79 -9.10
C VAL A 164 3.75 13.73 -10.63
N ASP A 165 2.71 13.39 -11.37
CA ASP A 165 2.72 13.44 -12.84
C ASP A 165 2.92 14.86 -13.37
N ARG A 166 2.32 15.88 -12.72
CA ARG A 166 2.58 17.28 -13.07
C ARG A 166 4.02 17.72 -12.85
N GLU A 167 4.75 17.06 -11.96
CA GLU A 167 6.20 17.25 -11.80
C GLU A 167 7.03 16.44 -12.80
N GLY A 168 6.41 15.57 -13.62
CA GLY A 168 7.09 14.70 -14.56
C GLY A 168 7.88 13.55 -13.92
N LYS A 169 7.57 13.20 -12.66
CA LYS A 169 8.38 12.27 -11.83
C LYS A 169 7.74 10.90 -11.62
N GLN A 170 6.50 10.70 -12.10
CA GLN A 170 5.79 9.44 -11.88
C GLN A 170 6.28 8.35 -12.82
N THR A 171 6.63 7.20 -12.26
CA THR A 171 6.94 5.95 -12.98
C THR A 171 6.08 4.82 -12.43
N TYR A 172 5.76 3.83 -13.25
CA TYR A 172 5.05 2.64 -12.79
C TYR A 172 6.01 1.49 -12.50
N TRP A 173 5.67 0.68 -11.51
CA TRP A 173 6.30 -0.64 -11.34
C TRP A 173 6.07 -1.52 -12.58
N PRO A 174 6.98 -2.47 -12.88
CA PRO A 174 6.69 -3.53 -13.85
C PRO A 174 5.35 -4.22 -13.54
N GLU A 175 4.55 -4.43 -14.57
CA GLU A 175 3.15 -4.89 -14.42
C GLU A 175 3.04 -6.26 -13.71
N SER A 176 4.09 -7.08 -13.79
CA SER A 176 4.14 -8.39 -13.14
C SER A 176 4.29 -8.30 -11.62
N TRP A 177 4.96 -7.27 -11.08
CA TRP A 177 5.40 -7.25 -9.69
C TRP A 177 4.24 -7.16 -8.70
N CYS A 178 3.28 -6.29 -8.97
CA CYS A 178 2.12 -6.06 -8.12
C CYS A 178 0.86 -6.54 -8.83
N LYS A 179 0.18 -7.54 -8.26
CA LYS A 179 -1.08 -8.06 -8.79
C LYS A 179 -2.21 -7.91 -7.78
N SER A 180 -3.36 -7.45 -8.27
CA SER A 180 -4.60 -7.47 -7.49
C SER A 180 -5.05 -8.91 -7.20
N TYR A 181 -5.33 -9.21 -5.93
CA TYR A 181 -5.97 -10.48 -5.54
C TYR A 181 -7.27 -10.70 -6.32
N LYS A 182 -8.13 -9.69 -6.30
CA LYS A 182 -9.47 -9.73 -6.90
C LYS A 182 -9.50 -9.94 -8.40
N TYR A 183 -8.52 -9.40 -9.14
CA TYR A 183 -8.51 -9.44 -10.60
C TYR A 183 -7.61 -10.53 -11.17
N HIS A 184 -6.56 -10.95 -10.46
CA HIS A 184 -5.55 -11.87 -10.99
C HIS A 184 -5.48 -13.20 -10.25
N CYS A 185 -5.97 -13.30 -9.01
CA CYS A 185 -5.92 -14.55 -8.25
C CYS A 185 -7.26 -15.28 -8.29
N LEU A 186 -8.38 -14.56 -8.19
CA LEU A 186 -9.71 -15.15 -8.18
C LEU A 186 -10.10 -15.77 -9.52
N GLN A 187 -10.78 -16.91 -9.46
CA GLN A 187 -11.42 -17.53 -10.61
C GLN A 187 -12.73 -16.81 -10.96
N LYS A 188 -13.15 -16.88 -12.22
CA LYS A 188 -14.49 -16.41 -12.63
C LYS A 188 -15.54 -17.46 -12.31
N ILE A 189 -16.78 -17.05 -12.08
CA ILE A 189 -17.92 -18.00 -12.03
C ILE A 189 -18.07 -18.71 -13.38
N PRO A 190 -18.37 -20.02 -13.39
CA PRO A 190 -18.67 -20.88 -12.23
C PRO A 190 -17.45 -21.52 -11.57
N MET A 191 -16.26 -21.39 -12.16
CA MET A 191 -15.04 -22.04 -11.70
C MET A 191 -14.65 -21.65 -10.27
N ALA A 192 -15.01 -20.44 -9.82
CA ALA A 192 -14.80 -19.96 -8.45
C ALA A 192 -15.36 -20.87 -7.35
N TYR A 193 -16.39 -21.67 -7.64
CA TYR A 193 -16.98 -22.60 -6.66
C TYR A 193 -16.19 -23.91 -6.52
N PHE A 194 -15.30 -24.23 -7.46
CA PHE A 194 -14.60 -25.52 -7.51
C PHE A 194 -13.08 -25.40 -7.46
N LYS A 195 -12.54 -24.26 -7.89
CA LYS A 195 -11.09 -24.03 -8.00
C LYS A 195 -10.67 -22.85 -7.11
N PRO A 196 -9.70 -23.07 -6.20
CA PRO A 196 -9.23 -22.01 -5.34
C PRO A 196 -8.48 -20.92 -6.12
N PRO A 197 -8.33 -19.73 -5.52
CA PRO A 197 -7.50 -18.66 -6.06
C PRO A 197 -6.07 -19.13 -6.32
N VAL A 198 -5.49 -18.71 -7.44
CA VAL A 198 -4.16 -19.16 -7.89
C VAL A 198 -3.15 -18.02 -7.74
N LYS A 199 -1.97 -18.32 -7.21
CA LYS A 199 -0.84 -17.38 -7.18
C LYS A 199 -0.44 -17.01 -8.63
N PRO A 200 -0.47 -15.73 -9.04
CA PRO A 200 -0.01 -15.33 -10.36
C PRO A 200 1.50 -15.55 -10.52
N GLU A 201 1.92 -15.97 -11.71
CA GLU A 201 3.34 -16.14 -12.04
C GLU A 201 4.05 -14.78 -12.08
N GLY A 202 5.28 -14.73 -11.56
CA GLY A 202 6.12 -13.52 -11.53
C GLY A 202 5.65 -12.41 -10.57
N ALA A 203 4.57 -12.63 -9.81
CA ALA A 203 4.11 -11.68 -8.82
C ALA A 203 5.01 -11.68 -7.57
N LYS A 204 5.34 -10.48 -7.09
CA LYS A 204 6.10 -10.25 -5.84
C LYS A 204 5.19 -9.84 -4.69
N ILE A 205 4.18 -9.01 -4.99
CA ILE A 205 3.21 -8.50 -4.01
C ILE A 205 1.79 -8.70 -4.54
N ILE A 206 0.94 -9.29 -3.71
CA ILE A 206 -0.49 -9.43 -3.94
C ILE A 206 -1.24 -8.37 -3.13
N VAL A 207 -2.01 -7.53 -3.80
CA VAL A 207 -2.73 -6.41 -3.19
C VAL A 207 -4.20 -6.75 -2.97
N PHE A 208 -4.65 -6.65 -1.72
CA PHE A 208 -6.05 -6.80 -1.35
C PHE A 208 -6.72 -5.43 -1.29
N HIS A 209 -7.40 -5.06 -2.36
CA HIS A 209 -8.24 -3.87 -2.40
C HIS A 209 -9.73 -4.22 -2.44
N GLY A 210 -10.53 -3.40 -1.77
CA GLY A 210 -11.97 -3.56 -1.69
C GLY A 210 -12.41 -4.32 -0.44
N GLU A 211 -13.39 -5.22 -0.60
CA GLU A 211 -14.07 -5.88 0.51
C GLU A 211 -13.30 -7.11 1.05
N ILE A 212 -12.56 -7.82 0.19
CA ILE A 212 -11.87 -9.06 0.56
C ILE A 212 -10.49 -8.71 1.12
N ASN A 213 -10.19 -9.15 2.33
CA ASN A 213 -8.90 -8.97 2.99
C ASN A 213 -8.10 -10.31 3.09
N PRO A 214 -6.84 -10.30 3.55
CA PRO A 214 -6.06 -11.53 3.68
C PRO A 214 -6.72 -12.60 4.58
N PRO A 215 -7.31 -12.29 5.76
CA PRO A 215 -8.06 -13.28 6.54
C PRO A 215 -9.17 -14.00 5.77
N ASP A 216 -9.96 -13.26 4.97
CA ASP A 216 -11.03 -13.83 4.13
C ASP A 216 -10.44 -14.83 3.13
N ALA A 217 -9.32 -14.48 2.49
CA ALA A 217 -8.65 -15.36 1.55
C ALA A 217 -8.03 -16.61 2.19
N VAL A 218 -7.54 -16.50 3.43
CA VAL A 218 -7.03 -17.64 4.20
C VAL A 218 -8.15 -18.61 4.56
N ASN A 219 -9.25 -18.10 5.10
CA ASN A 219 -10.33 -18.92 5.64
C ASN A 219 -11.33 -19.39 4.57
N GLY A 220 -11.36 -18.70 3.42
CA GLY A 220 -12.47 -18.80 2.47
C GLY A 220 -13.70 -18.04 2.98
N GLY A 221 -14.55 -17.62 2.05
CA GLY A 221 -15.67 -16.74 2.32
C GLY A 221 -15.36 -15.26 2.09
N GLY A 222 -16.39 -14.43 2.17
CA GLY A 222 -16.32 -13.02 1.81
C GLY A 222 -16.54 -12.73 0.32
N GLY A 223 -16.54 -11.44 -0.02
CA GLY A 223 -16.80 -10.96 -1.38
C GLY A 223 -18.29 -11.00 -1.79
N LYS A 224 -18.55 -10.49 -3.00
CA LYS A 224 -19.89 -10.50 -3.60
C LYS A 224 -20.18 -11.87 -4.21
N TRP A 225 -21.45 -12.19 -4.45
CA TRP A 225 -21.85 -13.48 -5.04
C TRP A 225 -21.07 -13.84 -6.30
N TYR A 226 -20.68 -12.84 -7.12
CA TYR A 226 -19.89 -13.02 -8.35
C TYR A 226 -18.37 -13.10 -8.16
N ARG A 227 -17.88 -13.14 -6.92
CA ARG A 227 -16.47 -13.26 -6.51
C ARG A 227 -16.35 -14.18 -5.30
N TYR A 228 -16.90 -15.38 -5.42
CA TYR A 228 -16.79 -16.40 -4.40
C TYR A 228 -15.32 -16.75 -4.14
N VAL A 229 -14.95 -16.86 -2.87
CA VAL A 229 -13.56 -17.07 -2.42
C VAL A 229 -13.47 -18.41 -1.72
N LEU A 230 -12.80 -19.38 -2.35
CA LEU A 230 -12.36 -20.60 -1.68
C LEU A 230 -11.07 -20.34 -0.87
N PRO A 231 -10.82 -21.09 0.21
CA PRO A 231 -9.61 -20.96 1.03
C PRO A 231 -8.33 -21.08 0.19
N SER A 232 -7.36 -20.19 0.44
CA SER A 232 -6.10 -20.11 -0.30
C SER A 232 -4.91 -20.50 0.59
N GLN A 233 -4.47 -21.75 0.49
CA GLN A 233 -3.35 -22.26 1.30
C GLN A 233 -2.06 -21.44 1.09
N TRP A 234 -1.74 -21.07 -0.16
CA TRP A 234 -0.55 -20.28 -0.45
C TRP A 234 -0.60 -18.85 0.13
N ILE A 235 -1.79 -18.27 0.32
CA ILE A 235 -1.94 -16.99 1.04
C ILE A 235 -1.71 -17.21 2.53
N LYS A 236 -2.24 -18.31 3.10
CA LYS A 236 -2.01 -18.66 4.51
C LYS A 236 -0.52 -18.80 4.81
N ASP A 237 0.22 -19.46 3.93
CA ASP A 237 1.65 -19.69 4.10
C ASP A 237 2.47 -18.39 3.92
N ALA A 238 2.03 -17.52 3.01
CA ALA A 238 2.70 -16.25 2.74
C ALA A 238 2.36 -15.14 3.76
N TRP A 239 1.13 -15.09 4.30
CA TRP A 239 0.68 -14.02 5.19
C TRP A 239 0.94 -14.34 6.66
N GLN A 240 2.24 -14.41 7.00
CA GLN A 240 2.80 -14.71 8.33
C GLN A 240 3.90 -13.70 8.68
#